data_AF-A0A6A0AC58-F1
#
_entry.id   AF-A0A6A0AC58-F1
#
_cell.length_a   1.000
_cell.length_b   1.000
_cell.length_c   1.000
_cell.angle_alpha   90.00
_cell.angle_beta   90.00
_cell.angle_gamma   90.00
#
_symmetry.space_group_name_H-M   'P 1'
#
loop_
_entity.id
_entity.type
_entity.pdbx_description
1 polymer ?
#
loop_
_entity_poly.entity_id
_entity_poly.type
_entity_poly.pdbx_seq_one_letter_code
_entity_poly.pdbx_strand_id
1 'polypeptide(L)'
;VAAALFKNLSTRANIKAALLGVYSDPEAVTDELVELVHRPALDANARDVFVSVITGPPGPRPFGLVERLSCPLLVLWGDRDTLTPADGPVGKFFQQLPTRRPNTTFTFIPDVGHCLHDDKPELVHAQLLPWLAALHGESSSGCKEVAGTAMAATPKTAG
;
A
#
# COMPACT_ATOMS: atom_id res chain seq x y z
N VAL A 1 -29.18 -8.02 10.07
CA VAL A 1 -28.23 -8.53 9.05
C VAL A 1 -26.82 -7.99 9.27
N ALA A 2 -26.61 -6.66 9.30
CA ALA A 2 -25.27 -6.07 9.45
C ALA A 2 -24.49 -6.48 10.72
N ALA A 3 -25.15 -6.58 11.88
CA ALA A 3 -24.48 -7.00 13.13
C ALA A 3 -23.98 -8.46 13.10
N ALA A 4 -24.75 -9.37 12.48
CA ALA A 4 -24.35 -10.77 12.35
C ALA A 4 -23.23 -10.94 11.30
N LEU A 5 -23.31 -10.18 10.20
CA LEU A 5 -22.25 -10.14 9.18
C LEU A 5 -20.94 -9.59 9.75
N PHE A 6 -21.01 -8.46 10.47
CA PHE A 6 -19.86 -7.86 11.15
C PHE A 6 -19.22 -8.86 12.13
N LYS A 7 -20.02 -9.44 13.02
CA LYS A 7 -19.52 -10.41 14.02
C LYS A 7 -18.86 -11.63 13.36
N ASN A 8 -19.38 -12.09 12.24
CA ASN A 8 -18.78 -13.21 11.50
C ASN A 8 -17.44 -12.78 10.88
N LEU A 9 -17.41 -11.67 10.16
CA LEU A 9 -16.22 -11.19 9.44
C LEU A 9 -15.11 -10.71 10.39
N SER A 10 -15.46 -10.21 11.57
CA SER A 10 -14.50 -9.72 12.57
C SER A 10 -13.81 -10.82 13.37
N THR A 11 -14.05 -12.10 13.07
CA THR A 11 -13.33 -13.19 13.74
C THR A 11 -11.91 -13.31 13.18
N ARG A 12 -10.94 -13.67 14.02
CA ARG A 12 -9.55 -13.93 13.59
C ARG A 12 -9.44 -14.86 12.37
N ALA A 13 -10.22 -15.94 12.37
CA ALA A 13 -10.22 -16.91 11.26
C ALA A 13 -10.70 -16.28 9.94
N ASN A 14 -11.76 -15.48 9.97
CA ASN A 14 -12.27 -14.83 8.76
C ASN A 14 -11.40 -13.64 8.33
N ILE A 15 -10.78 -12.92 9.27
CA ILE A 15 -9.75 -11.91 8.96
C ILE A 15 -8.57 -12.58 8.27
N LYS A 16 -8.04 -13.67 8.81
CA LYS A 16 -6.95 -14.44 8.19
C LYS A 16 -7.32 -14.92 6.78
N ALA A 17 -8.53 -15.46 6.61
CA ALA A 17 -9.02 -15.87 5.30
C ALA A 17 -9.15 -14.71 4.31
N ALA A 18 -9.57 -13.53 4.76
CA ALA A 18 -9.65 -12.32 3.93
C ALA A 18 -8.26 -11.82 3.52
N LEU A 19 -7.30 -11.80 4.46
CA LEU A 19 -5.90 -11.42 4.18
C LEU A 19 -5.26 -12.36 3.16
N LEU A 20 -5.44 -13.68 3.31
CA LEU A 20 -4.98 -14.67 2.32
C LEU A 20 -5.59 -14.49 0.92
N GLY A 21 -6.70 -13.76 0.80
CA GLY A 21 -7.33 -13.45 -0.48
C GLY A 21 -6.77 -12.21 -1.17
N VAL A 22 -6.05 -11.34 -0.45
CA VAL A 22 -5.56 -10.03 -0.95
C VAL A 22 -4.03 -9.90 -0.94
N TYR A 23 -3.35 -10.75 -0.16
CA TYR A 23 -1.89 -10.89 -0.14
C TYR A 23 -1.46 -11.94 -1.17
N SER A 24 -0.35 -11.67 -1.86
CA SER A 24 0.27 -12.62 -2.79
C SER A 24 1.23 -13.59 -2.13
N ASP A 25 1.81 -13.22 -0.98
CA ASP A 25 2.62 -14.11 -0.14
C ASP A 25 1.82 -14.57 1.08
N PRO A 26 1.37 -15.84 1.13
CA PRO A 26 0.64 -16.37 2.28
C PRO A 26 1.46 -16.37 3.59
N GLU A 27 2.79 -16.44 3.51
CA GLU A 27 3.65 -16.46 4.70
C GLU A 27 3.74 -15.08 5.35
N ALA A 28 3.49 -14.00 4.59
CA ALA A 28 3.34 -12.65 5.13
C ALA A 28 2.08 -12.49 6.01
N VAL A 29 1.09 -13.39 5.86
CA VAL A 29 -0.13 -13.41 6.69
C VAL A 29 0.14 -14.08 8.05
N THR A 30 0.96 -13.41 8.84
CA THR A 30 1.35 -13.82 10.19
C THR A 30 0.20 -13.64 11.18
N ASP A 31 0.26 -14.36 12.31
CA ASP A 31 -0.70 -14.16 13.40
C ASP A 31 -0.60 -12.75 14.01
N GLU A 32 0.57 -12.11 13.94
CA GLU A 32 0.74 -10.71 14.34
C GLU A 32 -0.06 -9.76 13.44
N LEU A 33 0.03 -9.94 12.11
CA LEU A 33 -0.75 -9.15 11.15
C LEU A 33 -2.26 -9.35 11.37
N VAL A 34 -2.68 -10.60 11.59
CA VAL A 34 -4.07 -10.92 11.92
C VAL A 34 -4.52 -10.19 13.19
N GLU A 35 -3.69 -10.18 14.24
CA GLU A 35 -4.01 -9.43 15.47
C GLU A 35 -4.04 -7.91 15.26
N LEU A 36 -3.18 -7.37 14.40
CA LEU A 36 -3.13 -5.95 14.09
C LEU A 36 -4.44 -5.48 13.44
N VAL A 37 -5.02 -6.29 12.54
CA VAL A 37 -6.32 -6.02 11.91
C VAL A 37 -7.49 -6.36 12.83
N HIS A 38 -7.37 -7.41 13.64
CA HIS A 38 -8.42 -7.84 14.56
C HIS A 38 -8.63 -6.86 15.72
N ARG A 39 -7.57 -6.26 16.27
CA ARG A 39 -7.66 -5.36 17.43
C ARG A 39 -8.60 -4.16 17.21
N PRO A 40 -8.51 -3.41 16.09
CA PRO A 40 -9.49 -2.37 15.77
C PRO A 40 -10.93 -2.88 15.66
N ALA A 41 -11.13 -4.14 15.24
CA ALA A 41 -12.46 -4.72 15.12
C ALA A 41 -13.12 -5.01 16.49
N LEU A 42 -12.37 -4.93 17.59
CA LEU A 42 -12.88 -5.05 18.96
C LEU A 42 -13.36 -3.72 19.55
N ASP A 43 -13.14 -2.59 18.88
CA ASP A 43 -13.63 -1.29 19.34
C ASP A 43 -15.17 -1.27 19.39
N ALA A 44 -15.72 -0.57 20.39
CA ALA A 44 -17.17 -0.49 20.58
C ALA A 44 -17.90 0.12 19.35
N ASN A 45 -17.21 0.97 18.59
CA ASN A 45 -17.73 1.62 17.38
C ASN A 45 -17.38 0.87 16.09
N ALA A 46 -16.59 -0.21 16.15
CA ALA A 46 -16.10 -0.92 14.95
C ALA A 46 -17.24 -1.41 14.06
N ARG A 47 -18.36 -1.85 14.66
CA ARG A 47 -19.56 -2.23 13.92
C ARG A 47 -20.11 -1.06 13.11
N ASP A 48 -20.22 0.10 13.72
CA ASP A 48 -20.86 1.26 13.08
C ASP A 48 -19.96 1.81 11.96
N VAL A 49 -18.63 1.77 12.16
CA VAL A 49 -17.65 2.02 11.10
C VAL A 49 -17.81 1.02 9.95
N PHE A 50 -17.88 -0.28 10.25
CA PHE A 50 -18.08 -1.32 9.23
C PHE A 50 -19.37 -1.11 8.43
N VAL A 51 -20.49 -0.82 9.10
CA VAL A 51 -21.75 -0.51 8.42
C VAL A 51 -21.56 0.71 7.52
N SER A 52 -20.93 1.78 8.02
CA SER A 52 -20.69 2.99 7.22
C SER A 52 -19.86 2.73 5.97
N VAL A 53 -18.86 1.84 6.04
CA VAL A 53 -18.02 1.48 4.88
C VAL A 53 -18.81 0.69 3.84
N ILE A 54 -19.67 -0.24 4.26
CA ILE A 54 -20.37 -1.14 3.33
C ILE A 54 -21.67 -0.53 2.79
N THR A 55 -22.39 0.24 3.61
CA THR A 55 -23.69 0.84 3.23
C THR A 55 -23.59 2.32 2.90
N GLY A 56 -22.41 2.93 3.08
CA GLY A 56 -22.18 4.32 2.71
C GLY A 56 -22.40 4.54 1.21
N PRO A 57 -22.84 5.73 0.79
CA PRO A 57 -22.96 6.04 -0.62
C PRO A 57 -21.57 5.91 -1.27
N PRO A 58 -21.45 5.23 -2.42
CA PRO A 58 -20.17 5.17 -3.11
C PRO A 58 -19.75 6.59 -3.49
N GLY A 59 -18.50 6.94 -3.20
CA GLY A 59 -17.93 8.23 -3.63
C GLY A 59 -17.92 8.38 -5.16
N PRO A 60 -17.59 9.58 -5.67
CA PRO A 60 -17.44 9.80 -7.10
C PRO A 60 -16.46 8.80 -7.71
N ARG A 61 -16.82 8.22 -8.85
CA ARG A 61 -15.94 7.26 -9.54
C ARG A 61 -14.64 7.95 -9.98
N PRO A 62 -13.50 7.24 -9.96
CA PRO A 62 -12.19 7.82 -10.30
C PRO A 62 -12.14 8.32 -11.75
N PHE A 63 -12.92 7.73 -12.66
CA PHE A 63 -12.90 7.98 -14.11
C PHE A 63 -12.90 9.45 -14.51
N GLY A 64 -13.72 10.28 -13.86
CA GLY A 64 -13.76 11.72 -14.13
C GLY A 64 -12.98 12.57 -13.11
N LEU A 65 -12.66 12.02 -11.93
CA LEU A 65 -11.98 12.76 -10.88
C LEU A 65 -10.49 12.89 -11.16
N VAL A 66 -9.86 11.79 -11.54
CA VAL A 66 -8.40 11.71 -11.70
C VAL A 66 -7.91 12.55 -12.88
N GLU A 67 -8.71 12.65 -13.95
CA GLU A 67 -8.41 13.49 -15.11
C GLU A 67 -8.37 14.99 -14.77
N ARG A 68 -9.03 15.42 -13.69
CA ARG A 68 -9.04 16.83 -13.22
C ARG A 68 -7.84 17.18 -12.34
N LEU A 69 -7.04 16.20 -11.92
CA LEU A 69 -5.86 16.46 -11.10
C LEU A 69 -4.80 17.18 -11.94
N SER A 70 -4.24 18.28 -11.42
CA SER A 70 -3.16 19.04 -12.06
C SER A 70 -1.75 18.66 -11.58
N CYS A 71 -1.65 17.86 -10.51
CA CYS A 71 -0.37 17.43 -9.93
C CYS A 71 0.16 16.12 -10.56
N PRO A 72 1.46 15.84 -10.54
CA PRO A 72 1.98 14.55 -10.98
C PRO A 72 1.32 13.36 -10.27
N LEU A 73 1.08 12.26 -11.00
CA LEU A 73 0.39 11.08 -10.50
C LEU A 73 1.21 9.81 -10.77
N LEU A 74 1.50 9.05 -9.72
CA LEU A 74 2.05 7.69 -9.82
C LEU A 74 0.95 6.68 -9.48
N VAL A 75 0.74 5.72 -10.36
CA VAL A 75 -0.18 4.60 -10.17
C VAL A 75 0.66 3.32 -10.19
N LEU A 76 0.67 2.62 -9.06
CA LEU A 76 1.31 1.31 -8.92
C LEU A 76 0.22 0.25 -8.79
N TRP A 77 0.36 -0.85 -9.51
CA TRP A 77 -0.65 -1.90 -9.57
C TRP A 77 -0.01 -3.29 -9.48
N GLY A 78 -0.47 -4.15 -8.58
CA GLY A 78 0.00 -5.54 -8.53
C GLY A 78 -0.55 -6.36 -9.70
N ASP A 79 0.30 -7.06 -10.44
CA ASP A 79 -0.15 -7.85 -11.59
C ASP A 79 -0.94 -9.14 -11.21
N ARG A 80 -0.97 -9.49 -9.92
CA ARG A 80 -1.78 -10.57 -9.34
C ARG A 80 -2.95 -10.07 -8.49
N ASP A 81 -3.31 -8.79 -8.59
CA ASP A 81 -4.45 -8.25 -7.85
C ASP A 81 -5.77 -8.93 -8.28
N THR A 82 -6.36 -9.69 -7.36
CA THR A 82 -7.65 -10.40 -7.54
C THR A 82 -8.85 -9.57 -7.07
N LEU A 83 -8.63 -8.56 -6.21
CA LEU A 83 -9.69 -7.72 -5.65
C LEU A 83 -10.06 -6.59 -6.61
N THR A 84 -9.05 -5.99 -7.25
CA THR A 84 -9.20 -5.05 -8.36
C THR A 84 -8.40 -5.52 -9.58
N PRO A 85 -8.92 -6.49 -10.35
CA PRO A 85 -8.21 -7.05 -11.50
C PRO A 85 -7.79 -5.99 -12.52
N ALA A 86 -6.55 -6.09 -12.98
CA ALA A 86 -5.97 -5.17 -13.93
C ALA A 86 -6.72 -5.15 -15.27
N ASP A 87 -7.30 -6.27 -15.69
CA ASP A 87 -8.11 -6.40 -16.91
C ASP A 87 -9.58 -5.96 -16.71
N GLY A 88 -9.97 -5.62 -15.48
CA GLY A 88 -11.25 -5.02 -15.14
C GLY A 88 -11.38 -3.57 -15.62
N PRO A 89 -12.59 -2.97 -15.53
CA PRO A 89 -12.83 -1.61 -16.02
C PRO A 89 -11.95 -0.53 -15.37
N VAL A 90 -11.68 -0.66 -14.07
CA VAL A 90 -10.85 0.29 -13.32
C VAL A 90 -9.38 0.13 -13.69
N GLY A 91 -8.86 -1.11 -13.73
CA GLY A 91 -7.48 -1.40 -14.12
C GLY A 91 -7.18 -0.94 -15.55
N LYS A 92 -8.06 -1.26 -16.51
CA LYS A 92 -7.95 -0.79 -17.91
C LYS A 92 -7.96 0.72 -18.02
N PHE A 93 -8.77 1.41 -17.22
CA PHE A 93 -8.77 2.87 -17.20
C PHE A 93 -7.43 3.43 -16.74
N PHE A 94 -6.89 2.97 -15.62
CA PHE A 94 -5.63 3.48 -15.07
C PHE A 94 -4.42 3.12 -15.96
N GLN A 95 -4.42 1.96 -16.61
CA GLN A 95 -3.41 1.61 -17.62
C GLN A 95 -3.40 2.58 -18.81
N GLN A 96 -4.57 3.04 -19.24
CA GLN A 96 -4.69 3.99 -20.37
C GLN A 96 -4.47 5.45 -19.95
N LEU A 97 -4.55 5.75 -18.65
CA LEU A 97 -4.52 7.11 -18.13
C LEU A 97 -3.27 7.92 -18.57
N PRO A 98 -2.04 7.36 -18.63
CA PRO A 98 -0.88 8.09 -19.14
C PRO A 98 -1.03 8.62 -20.57
N THR A 99 -1.88 7.99 -21.41
CA THR A 99 -2.14 8.45 -22.78
C THR A 99 -3.06 9.67 -22.86
N ARG A 100 -3.84 9.93 -21.80
CA ARG A 100 -4.87 10.99 -21.75
C ARG A 100 -4.52 12.10 -20.78
N ARG A 101 -3.65 11.81 -19.80
CA ARG A 101 -3.30 12.72 -18.72
C ARG A 101 -1.77 12.86 -18.62
N PRO A 102 -1.20 14.05 -18.92
CA PRO A 102 0.23 14.29 -18.80
C PRO A 102 0.70 14.15 -17.33
N ASN A 103 1.99 13.92 -17.13
CA ASN A 103 2.59 13.72 -15.80
C ASN A 103 1.90 12.59 -15.01
N THR A 104 1.54 11.51 -15.70
CA THR A 104 1.03 10.27 -15.09
C THR A 104 1.99 9.13 -15.41
N THR A 105 2.40 8.41 -14.38
CA THR A 105 3.16 7.17 -14.50
C THR A 105 2.27 6.02 -14.04
N PHE A 106 2.18 4.97 -14.85
CA PHE A 106 1.53 3.71 -14.46
C PHE A 106 2.57 2.60 -14.54
N THR A 107 2.70 1.81 -13.47
CA THR A 107 3.65 0.71 -13.39
C THR A 107 3.01 -0.52 -12.74
N PHE A 108 3.18 -1.68 -13.37
CA PHE A 108 2.88 -2.95 -12.73
C PHE A 108 4.00 -3.37 -11.79
N ILE A 109 3.63 -3.90 -10.63
CA ILE A 109 4.54 -4.55 -9.69
C ILE A 109 4.39 -6.07 -9.89
N PRO A 110 5.47 -6.78 -10.27
CA PRO A 110 5.39 -8.18 -10.67
C PRO A 110 5.24 -9.14 -9.47
N ASP A 111 4.38 -10.14 -9.66
CA ASP A 111 4.04 -11.18 -8.70
C ASP A 111 3.58 -10.60 -7.35
N VAL A 112 2.72 -9.58 -7.40
CA VAL A 112 2.18 -8.88 -6.22
C VAL A 112 0.66 -8.72 -6.31
N GLY A 113 -0.01 -8.88 -5.17
CA GLY A 113 -1.46 -8.82 -5.03
C GLY A 113 -2.02 -7.41 -4.84
N HIS A 114 -3.14 -7.32 -4.14
CA HIS A 114 -3.83 -6.05 -3.88
C HIS A 114 -3.07 -5.18 -2.86
N CYS A 115 -2.52 -5.80 -1.83
CA CYS A 115 -1.78 -5.12 -0.77
C CYS A 115 -0.31 -4.89 -1.12
N LEU A 116 -0.03 -4.34 -2.31
CA LEU A 116 1.34 -4.27 -2.85
C LEU A 116 2.39 -3.64 -1.95
N HIS A 117 1.98 -2.65 -1.15
CA HIS A 117 2.85 -1.92 -0.23
C HIS A 117 3.25 -2.74 0.99
N ASP A 118 2.47 -3.77 1.34
CA ASP A 118 2.74 -4.68 2.46
C ASP A 118 3.33 -6.01 1.98
N ASP A 119 2.90 -6.50 0.81
CA ASP A 119 3.42 -7.73 0.17
C ASP A 119 4.90 -7.62 -0.21
N LYS A 120 5.26 -6.58 -0.97
CA LYS A 120 6.63 -6.36 -1.49
C LYS A 120 7.01 -4.88 -1.40
N PRO A 121 7.16 -4.35 -0.17
CA PRO A 121 7.48 -2.94 0.05
C PRO A 121 8.73 -2.49 -0.70
N GLU A 122 9.73 -3.35 -0.86
CA GLU A 122 10.96 -3.08 -1.59
C GLU A 122 10.72 -2.77 -3.08
N LEU A 123 9.81 -3.50 -3.75
CA LEU A 123 9.47 -3.25 -5.15
C LEU A 123 8.66 -1.97 -5.29
N VAL A 124 7.75 -1.71 -4.35
CA VAL A 124 6.98 -0.45 -4.29
C VAL A 124 7.91 0.74 -4.08
N HIS A 125 8.84 0.66 -3.12
CA HIS A 125 9.80 1.71 -2.82
C HIS A 125 10.76 1.98 -3.98
N ALA A 126 11.17 0.95 -4.72
CA ALA A 126 11.99 1.11 -5.92
C ALA A 126 11.32 1.97 -7.02
N GLN A 127 9.98 2.05 -7.03
CA GLN A 127 9.24 2.95 -7.92
C GLN A 127 8.90 4.28 -7.25
N LEU A 128 8.45 4.24 -6.00
CA LEU A 128 7.94 5.41 -5.27
C LEU A 128 9.04 6.42 -4.93
N LEU A 129 10.20 5.97 -4.42
CA LEU A 129 11.24 6.88 -3.94
C LEU A 129 11.89 7.69 -5.07
N PRO A 130 12.30 7.09 -6.21
CA PRO A 130 12.83 7.87 -7.33
C PRO A 130 11.80 8.84 -7.90
N TRP A 131 10.53 8.43 -7.96
CA TRP A 131 9.45 9.30 -8.41
C TRP A 131 9.30 10.53 -7.49
N LEU A 132 9.28 10.33 -6.17
CA LEU A 132 9.24 11.42 -5.20
C LEU A 132 10.47 12.34 -5.29
N ALA A 133 11.67 11.79 -5.49
CA ALA A 133 12.89 12.58 -5.64
C ALA A 133 12.84 13.47 -6.89
N ALA A 134 12.34 12.94 -8.01
CA ALA A 134 12.17 13.70 -9.25
C ALA A 134 11.18 14.87 -9.10
N LEU A 135 10.17 14.76 -8.23
CA LEU A 135 9.20 15.83 -7.97
C LEU A 135 9.76 17.00 -7.15
N HIS A 136 10.67 16.72 -6.23
CA HIS A 136 11.28 17.74 -5.38
C HIS A 136 12.50 18.41 -6.03
N GLY A 137 12.90 17.93 -7.22
CA GLY A 137 14.15 18.32 -7.88
C GLY A 137 15.38 17.86 -7.09
N GLU A 138 16.52 17.71 -7.76
CA GLU A 138 17.82 17.70 -7.10
C GLU A 138 18.08 19.07 -6.44
N SER A 139 17.41 19.35 -5.32
CA SER A 139 17.86 20.35 -4.36
C SER A 139 18.99 19.73 -3.52
N SER A 140 20.08 19.34 -4.16
CA SER A 140 21.34 19.01 -3.48
C SER A 140 22.53 19.28 -4.39
N SER A 141 22.84 20.57 -4.53
CA SER A 141 24.23 20.98 -4.62
C SER A 141 24.99 20.39 -3.41
N GLY A 142 25.74 19.31 -3.64
CA GLY A 142 26.84 18.82 -2.81
C GLY A 142 26.57 18.61 -1.31
N CYS A 143 26.07 17.43 -0.94
CA CYS A 143 26.39 16.89 0.39
C CYS A 143 27.83 16.34 0.31
N LYS A 144 28.81 17.12 0.78
CA LYS A 144 30.18 16.61 0.94
C LYS A 144 30.14 15.50 2.00
N GLU A 145 30.67 14.35 1.61
CA GLU A 145 30.99 13.24 2.48
C GLU A 145 31.79 13.74 3.69
N VAL A 146 31.23 13.61 4.89
CA VAL A 146 31.98 13.81 6.13
C VAL A 146 32.69 12.49 6.40
N ALA A 147 34.00 12.46 6.12
CA ALA A 147 34.86 11.35 6.47
C ALA A 147 34.73 11.03 7.97
N GLY A 148 34.15 9.89 8.29
CA GLY A 148 34.13 9.34 9.64
C GLY A 148 35.57 9.04 10.06
N THR A 149 36.11 9.85 10.96
CA THR A 149 37.38 9.52 11.63
C THR A 149 37.12 8.34 12.55
N ALA A 150 37.70 7.18 12.22
CA ALA A 150 37.69 6.01 13.08
C ALA A 150 38.42 6.34 14.41
N MET A 151 37.67 6.33 15.51
CA MET A 151 38.25 6.33 16.85
C MET A 151 38.67 4.90 17.19
N ALA A 152 39.98 4.65 17.20
CA ALA A 152 40.56 3.41 17.65
C ALA A 152 40.23 3.15 19.14
N ALA A 153 39.57 2.03 19.43
CA ALA A 153 39.36 1.56 20.78
C ALA A 153 40.68 0.98 21.33
N THR A 154 41.20 1.57 22.40
CA THR A 154 42.35 1.04 23.15
C THR A 154 41.89 -0.13 24.04
N PRO A 155 42.61 -1.26 24.11
CA PRO A 155 42.22 -2.38 24.95
C PRO A 155 42.44 -2.06 26.43
N LYS A 156 41.42 -2.32 27.26
CA LYS A 156 41.53 -2.34 28.72
C LYS A 156 42.26 -3.61 29.14
N THR A 157 43.43 -3.45 29.76
CA THR A 157 44.15 -4.53 30.44
C THR A 157 43.38 -4.97 31.68
N ALA A 158 43.16 -6.28 31.81
CA ALA A 158 42.64 -6.91 33.01
C ALA A 158 43.69 -6.86 34.13
N GLY A 159 43.25 -6.46 35.31
CA GLY A 159 43.93 -6.61 36.60
C GLY A 159 42.92 -7.12 37.61
#